data_AF-A0A9K3LF72-F1
#
_entry.id   AF-A0A9K3LF72-F1
#
_cell.length_a   1.000
_cell.length_b   1.000
_cell.length_c   1.000
_cell.angle_alpha   90.00
_cell.angle_beta   90.00
_cell.angle_gamma   90.00
#
_symmetry.space_group_name_H-M   'P 1'
#
loop_
_entity.id
_entity.type
_entity.pdbx_description
1 polymer ?
#
loop_
_entity_poly.entity_id
_entity_poly.type
_entity_poly.pdbx_seq_one_letter_code
_entity_poly.pdbx_strand_id
1 'polypeptide(L)'
;MGKKSNAQVRRMEKRAAARGHVYTYVPPPPQPQKEKNDNETKKRDDVKMSKEDQLGEIAQRLEDELAKIDTNSDLPSKDRRSAKRKAEAVAAEDAGMSRVEFLEWCKLNEGNMKKYKNGGKDPQNDLNSPRVRAAEKLLSELDAIDQNVDLKSKDRRSAKRKALAIAAEESGLEGEQLIDWYNQKKKRHKQ
;
A
#
# COMPACT_ATOMS: atom_id res chain seq x y z
N MET A 1 -30.51 22.88 13.09
CA MET A 1 -30.91 21.69 13.88
C MET A 1 -30.59 20.43 13.09
N GLY A 2 -29.90 19.45 13.68
CA GLY A 2 -29.50 18.22 12.99
C GLY A 2 -30.67 17.31 12.64
N LYS A 3 -30.54 16.54 11.55
CA LYS A 3 -31.52 15.53 11.13
C LYS A 3 -31.63 14.44 12.20
N LYS A 4 -32.80 14.31 12.85
CA LYS A 4 -33.07 13.21 13.78
C LYS A 4 -33.24 11.92 12.95
N SER A 5 -32.56 10.84 13.35
CA SER A 5 -32.74 9.52 12.73
C SER A 5 -34.18 9.01 12.94
N ASN A 6 -34.71 8.20 12.00
CA ASN A 6 -36.02 7.57 12.13
C ASN A 6 -36.20 6.81 13.46
N ALA A 7 -35.15 6.13 13.93
CA ALA A 7 -35.18 5.45 15.23
C ALA A 7 -35.29 6.43 16.43
N GLN A 8 -34.76 7.64 16.27
CA GLN A 8 -34.85 8.70 17.27
C GLN A 8 -36.24 9.35 17.27
N VAL A 9 -36.83 9.55 16.09
CA VAL A 9 -38.21 10.02 15.93
C VAL A 9 -39.18 9.06 16.62
N ARG A 10 -39.09 7.75 16.34
CA ARG A 10 -39.93 6.72 17.01
C ARG A 10 -39.79 6.73 18.54
N ARG A 11 -38.58 6.95 19.06
CA ARG A 11 -38.34 7.06 20.51
C ARG A 11 -38.90 8.33 21.14
N MET A 12 -38.98 9.43 20.38
CA MET A 12 -39.60 10.67 20.83
C MET A 12 -41.12 10.58 20.78
N GLU A 13 -41.68 9.99 19.72
CA GLU A 13 -43.12 9.71 19.61
C GLU A 13 -43.62 8.85 20.78
N LYS A 14 -42.91 7.75 21.08
CA LYS A 14 -43.28 6.88 22.21
C LYS A 14 -43.23 7.61 23.56
N ARG A 15 -42.28 8.53 23.74
CA ARG A 15 -42.16 9.35 24.96
C ARG A 15 -43.22 10.44 25.05
N ALA A 16 -43.61 11.04 23.94
CA ALA A 16 -44.67 12.03 23.89
C ALA A 16 -46.04 11.38 24.17
N ALA A 17 -46.30 10.22 23.57
CA ALA A 17 -47.50 9.43 23.82
C ALA A 17 -47.64 9.04 25.29
N ALA A 18 -46.56 8.61 25.94
CA ALA A 18 -46.55 8.29 27.37
C ALA A 18 -46.85 9.49 28.28
N ARG A 19 -46.71 10.72 27.78
CA ARG A 19 -47.00 11.98 28.49
C ARG A 19 -48.31 12.63 28.06
N GLY A 20 -49.09 11.98 27.19
CA GLY A 20 -50.34 12.53 26.66
C GLY A 20 -50.17 13.66 25.64
N HIS A 21 -48.97 13.83 25.08
CA HIS A 21 -48.69 14.86 24.07
C HIS A 21 -48.54 14.26 22.67
N VAL A 22 -49.00 15.00 21.65
CA VAL A 22 -48.79 14.66 20.25
C VAL A 22 -47.44 15.20 19.81
N TYR A 23 -46.56 14.31 19.33
CA TYR A 23 -45.28 14.71 18.75
C TYR A 23 -45.44 15.08 17.28
N THR A 24 -45.40 16.37 16.95
CA THR A 24 -45.44 16.85 15.56
C THR A 24 -44.02 17.00 15.03
N TYR A 25 -43.59 16.10 14.16
CA TYR A 25 -42.32 16.24 13.44
C TYR A 25 -42.55 16.84 12.06
N VAL A 26 -41.98 18.02 11.81
CA VAL A 26 -41.90 18.58 10.47
C VAL A 26 -40.54 18.16 9.88
N PRO A 27 -40.51 17.31 8.84
CA PRO A 27 -39.26 16.93 8.20
C PRO A 27 -38.61 18.19 7.57
N PRO A 28 -37.30 18.39 7.75
CA PRO A 28 -36.60 19.47 7.07
C PRO A 28 -36.61 19.23 5.55
N PRO A 29 -36.64 20.30 4.74
CA PRO A 29 -36.62 20.19 3.28
C PRO A 29 -35.43 19.34 2.81
N PRO A 30 -35.60 18.54 1.74
CA PRO A 30 -34.53 17.71 1.21
C PRO A 30 -33.34 18.60 0.88
N GLN A 31 -32.22 18.37 1.58
CA GLN A 31 -30.98 19.05 1.26
C GLN A 31 -30.45 18.52 -0.07
N PRO A 32 -29.84 19.37 -0.92
CA PRO A 32 -29.21 18.94 -2.16
C PRO A 32 -28.22 17.81 -1.86
N GLN A 33 -28.31 16.75 -2.64
CA GLN A 33 -27.44 15.59 -2.53
C GLN A 33 -26.00 16.08 -2.74
N LYS A 34 -25.14 15.94 -1.72
CA LYS A 34 -23.70 16.11 -1.93
C LYS A 34 -23.28 15.03 -2.91
N GLU A 35 -22.85 15.48 -4.09
CA GLU A 35 -22.29 14.66 -5.15
C GLU A 35 -21.27 13.70 -4.56
N LYS A 36 -21.47 12.42 -4.85
CA LYS A 36 -20.46 11.41 -4.63
C LYS A 36 -19.31 11.78 -5.55
N ASN A 37 -18.15 12.08 -4.99
CA ASN A 37 -16.92 12.11 -5.77
C ASN A 37 -16.67 10.69 -6.27
N ASP A 38 -17.04 10.44 -7.52
CA ASP A 38 -16.63 9.27 -8.28
C ASP A 38 -15.13 9.39 -8.48
N ASN A 39 -14.38 8.71 -7.62
CA ASN A 39 -12.94 8.64 -7.73
C ASN A 39 -12.62 7.69 -8.88
N GLU A 40 -12.15 8.31 -9.95
CA GLU A 40 -11.71 7.77 -11.24
C GLU A 40 -11.08 6.37 -11.13
N THR A 41 -11.86 5.35 -11.49
CA THR A 41 -11.38 3.97 -11.62
C THR A 41 -10.40 3.92 -12.79
N LYS A 42 -9.09 4.04 -12.49
CA LYS A 42 -8.02 3.76 -13.46
C LYS A 42 -8.23 2.35 -14.02
N LYS A 43 -8.65 2.26 -15.28
CA LYS A 43 -8.59 1.02 -16.07
C LYS A 43 -7.14 0.55 -16.10
N ARG A 44 -6.84 -0.49 -15.32
CA ARG A 44 -5.59 -1.23 -15.42
C ARG A 44 -5.71 -2.14 -16.64
N ASP A 45 -4.67 -2.15 -17.47
CA ASP A 45 -4.53 -3.05 -18.60
C ASP A 45 -4.74 -4.50 -18.14
N ASP A 46 -5.49 -5.28 -18.93
CA ASP A 46 -5.94 -6.66 -18.65
C ASP A 46 -4.77 -7.65 -18.55
N VAL A 47 -3.97 -7.56 -17.49
CA VAL A 47 -3.14 -8.66 -17.03
C VAL A 47 -4.09 -9.66 -16.38
N LYS A 48 -4.23 -10.85 -16.97
CA LYS A 48 -4.97 -11.98 -16.40
C LYS A 48 -4.30 -12.44 -15.10
N MET A 49 -4.52 -11.72 -14.01
CA MET A 49 -4.19 -12.20 -12.65
C MET A 49 -5.14 -13.35 -12.28
N SER A 50 -4.62 -14.31 -11.51
CA SER A 50 -5.50 -15.28 -10.86
C SER A 50 -6.49 -14.54 -9.97
N LYS A 51 -7.69 -15.11 -9.79
CA LYS A 51 -8.68 -14.60 -8.85
C LYS A 51 -8.10 -14.53 -7.43
N GLU A 52 -7.23 -15.47 -7.06
CA GLU A 52 -6.56 -15.44 -5.75
C GLU A 52 -5.61 -14.25 -5.60
N ASP A 53 -4.88 -13.89 -6.66
CA ASP A 53 -3.97 -12.74 -6.64
C ASP A 53 -4.73 -11.43 -6.54
N GLN A 54 -5.86 -11.32 -7.26
CA GLN A 54 -6.76 -10.17 -7.14
C GLN A 54 -7.29 -10.01 -5.71
N LEU A 55 -7.73 -11.10 -5.09
CA LEU A 55 -8.18 -11.09 -3.69
C LEU A 55 -7.05 -10.72 -2.72
N GLY A 56 -5.84 -11.21 -2.98
CA GLY A 56 -4.63 -10.86 -2.22
C GLY A 56 -4.31 -9.37 -2.30
N GLU A 57 -4.37 -8.76 -3.48
CA GLU A 57 -4.17 -7.31 -3.65
C GLU A 57 -5.21 -6.48 -2.90
N ILE A 58 -6.49 -6.87 -2.99
CA ILE A 58 -7.59 -6.17 -2.33
C ILE A 58 -7.42 -6.23 -0.81
N ALA A 59 -7.07 -7.41 -0.29
CA ALA A 59 -6.86 -7.62 1.13
C ALA A 59 -5.63 -6.85 1.65
N GLN A 60 -4.55 -6.80 0.87
CA GLN A 60 -3.37 -5.97 1.18
C GLN A 60 -3.73 -4.48 1.22
N ARG A 61 -4.49 -4.01 0.23
CA ARG A 61 -4.96 -2.62 0.17
C ARG A 61 -5.80 -2.27 1.40
N LEU A 62 -6.69 -3.17 1.82
CA LEU A 62 -7.49 -3.00 3.04
C LEU A 62 -6.59 -2.86 4.27
N GLU A 63 -5.59 -3.72 4.44
CA GLU A 63 -4.69 -3.66 5.59
C GLU A 63 -3.92 -2.34 5.66
N ASP A 64 -3.39 -1.88 4.51
CA ASP A 64 -2.69 -0.60 4.42
C ASP A 64 -3.62 0.58 4.76
N GLU A 65 -4.88 0.54 4.31
CA GLU A 65 -5.88 1.56 4.62
C GLU A 65 -6.26 1.55 6.11
N LEU A 66 -6.44 0.38 6.71
CA LEU A 66 -6.69 0.25 8.15
C LEU A 66 -5.52 0.78 8.98
N ALA A 67 -4.27 0.49 8.58
CA ALA A 67 -3.07 1.01 9.24
C ALA A 67 -2.95 2.54 9.13
N LYS A 68 -3.30 3.12 7.98
CA LYS A 68 -3.38 4.59 7.80
C LYS A 68 -4.44 5.21 8.69
N ILE A 69 -5.61 4.57 8.84
CA ILE A 69 -6.68 5.06 9.71
C ILE A 69 -6.26 5.01 11.18
N ASP A 70 -5.51 3.98 11.59
CA ASP A 70 -5.05 3.83 12.98
C ASP A 70 -3.92 4.78 13.37
N THR A 71 -3.02 5.08 12.42
CA THR A 71 -1.93 6.04 12.64
C THR A 71 -2.41 7.50 12.57
N ASN A 72 -3.57 7.77 11.97
CA ASN A 72 -4.14 9.10 11.90
C ASN A 72 -4.74 9.54 13.26
N SER A 73 -3.97 10.34 14.00
CA SER A 73 -4.37 10.94 15.28
C SER A 73 -5.40 12.07 15.16
N ASP A 74 -5.55 12.66 13.97
CA ASP A 74 -6.44 13.82 13.76
C ASP A 74 -7.91 13.40 13.68
N LEU A 75 -8.18 12.13 13.38
CA LEU A 75 -9.54 11.60 13.34
C LEU A 75 -10.04 11.19 14.73
N PRO A 76 -11.24 11.63 15.15
CA PRO A 76 -11.83 11.18 16.40
C PRO A 76 -12.20 9.68 16.33
N SER A 77 -12.25 9.01 17.48
CA SER A 77 -12.50 7.56 17.59
C SER A 77 -13.77 7.07 16.87
N LYS A 78 -14.81 7.90 16.79
CA LYS A 78 -16.03 7.56 16.05
C LYS A 78 -15.80 7.54 14.54
N ASP A 79 -15.05 8.51 14.02
CA ASP A 79 -14.79 8.64 12.60
C ASP A 79 -13.78 7.58 12.13
N ARG A 80 -12.77 7.26 12.95
CA ARG A 80 -11.89 6.10 12.70
C ARG A 80 -12.69 4.81 12.53
N ARG A 81 -13.61 4.49 13.46
CA ARG A 81 -14.46 3.29 13.34
C ARG A 81 -15.35 3.31 12.10
N SER A 82 -15.86 4.49 11.71
CA SER A 82 -16.66 4.64 10.50
C SER A 82 -15.81 4.44 9.24
N ALA A 83 -14.59 4.99 9.21
CA ALA A 83 -13.64 4.84 8.11
C ALA A 83 -13.23 3.37 7.94
N LYS A 84 -12.91 2.66 9.03
CA LYS A 84 -12.59 1.22 8.98
C LYS A 84 -13.71 0.39 8.34
N ARG A 85 -14.95 0.59 8.80
CA ARG A 85 -16.11 -0.12 8.23
C ARG A 85 -16.33 0.20 6.76
N LYS A 86 -16.05 1.45 6.35
CA LYS A 86 -16.16 1.86 4.94
C LYS A 86 -15.08 1.18 4.09
N ALA A 87 -13.83 1.18 4.55
CA ALA A 87 -12.73 0.49 3.89
C ALA A 87 -13.04 -1.02 3.73
N GLU A 88 -13.53 -1.67 4.78
CA GLU A 88 -13.95 -3.08 4.73
C GLU A 88 -15.11 -3.34 3.74
N ALA A 89 -16.06 -2.41 3.64
CA ALA A 89 -17.17 -2.52 2.69
C ALA A 89 -16.70 -2.39 1.24
N VAL A 90 -15.83 -1.41 0.96
CA VAL A 90 -15.23 -1.21 -0.37
C VAL A 90 -14.40 -2.42 -0.77
N ALA A 91 -13.56 -2.94 0.13
CA ALA A 91 -12.78 -4.14 -0.16
C ALA A 91 -13.65 -5.36 -0.47
N ALA A 92 -14.77 -5.54 0.24
CA ALA A 92 -15.71 -6.62 -0.06
C ALA A 92 -16.42 -6.45 -1.41
N GLU A 93 -16.80 -5.21 -1.76
CA GLU A 93 -17.37 -4.87 -3.07
C GLU A 93 -16.37 -5.15 -4.20
N ASP A 94 -15.11 -4.71 -4.05
CA ASP A 94 -14.01 -4.99 -5.00
C ASP A 94 -13.76 -6.49 -5.16
N ALA A 95 -13.90 -7.26 -4.07
CA ALA A 95 -13.72 -8.71 -4.08
C ALA A 95 -14.92 -9.48 -4.68
N GLY A 96 -16.05 -8.79 -4.90
CA GLY A 96 -17.28 -9.40 -5.40
C GLY A 96 -17.91 -10.41 -4.43
N MET A 97 -17.77 -10.21 -3.12
CA MET A 97 -18.34 -11.09 -2.09
C MET A 97 -18.87 -10.29 -0.88
N SER A 98 -19.58 -10.94 0.04
CA SER A 98 -20.08 -10.22 1.22
C SER A 98 -18.94 -9.82 2.16
N ARG A 99 -19.14 -8.75 2.94
CA ARG A 99 -18.15 -8.29 3.93
C ARG A 99 -17.76 -9.38 4.93
N VAL A 100 -18.69 -10.25 5.32
CA VAL A 100 -18.42 -11.33 6.27
C VAL A 100 -17.51 -12.38 5.62
N GLU A 101 -17.86 -12.84 4.43
CA GLU A 101 -17.08 -13.82 3.67
C GLU A 101 -15.67 -13.30 3.36
N PHE A 102 -15.53 -12.04 2.96
CA PHE A 102 -14.22 -11.45 2.68
C PHE A 102 -13.31 -11.42 3.90
N LEU A 103 -13.84 -11.04 5.07
CA LEU A 103 -13.07 -11.00 6.31
C LEU A 103 -12.70 -12.41 6.80
N GLU A 104 -13.57 -13.40 6.61
CA GLU A 104 -13.25 -14.81 6.88
C GLU A 104 -12.16 -15.33 5.95
N TRP A 105 -12.25 -15.00 4.65
CA TRP A 105 -11.22 -15.34 3.67
C TRP A 105 -9.86 -14.72 4.04
N CYS A 106 -9.84 -13.44 4.45
CA CYS A 106 -8.62 -12.76 4.88
C CYS A 106 -7.97 -13.50 6.05
N LYS A 107 -8.76 -13.87 7.07
CA LYS A 107 -8.29 -14.62 8.26
C LYS A 107 -7.73 -15.99 7.89
N LEU A 108 -8.42 -16.73 7.03
CA LEU A 108 -7.99 -18.05 6.58
C LEU A 108 -6.64 -17.98 5.81
N ASN A 109 -6.40 -16.87 5.12
CA ASN A 109 -5.25 -16.68 4.24
C ASN A 109 -4.16 -15.75 4.79
N GLU A 110 -4.19 -15.36 6.07
CA GLU A 110 -3.19 -14.47 6.69
C GLU A 110 -1.74 -14.98 6.50
N GLY A 111 -1.55 -16.31 6.52
CA GLY A 111 -0.24 -16.93 6.27
C GLY A 111 0.24 -16.75 4.82
N ASN A 112 -0.68 -16.76 3.85
CA ASN A 112 -0.40 -16.57 2.43
C ASN A 112 -0.26 -15.09 2.06
N MET A 113 -0.94 -14.20 2.80
CA MET A 113 -0.88 -12.74 2.62
C MET A 113 0.53 -12.16 2.82
N LYS A 114 1.39 -12.83 3.60
CA LYS A 114 2.81 -12.43 3.75
C LYS A 114 3.58 -12.42 2.41
N LYS A 115 3.17 -13.22 1.43
CA LYS A 115 3.77 -13.20 0.09
C LYS A 115 3.48 -11.87 -0.63
N TYR A 116 2.30 -11.29 -0.40
CA TYR A 116 1.88 -10.02 -1.00
C TYR A 116 2.47 -8.80 -0.27
N LYS A 117 2.67 -8.88 1.06
CA LYS A 117 3.39 -7.86 1.84
C LYS A 117 4.81 -7.58 1.32
N ASN A 118 5.48 -8.61 0.83
CA ASN A 118 6.81 -8.48 0.22
C ASN A 118 6.77 -8.38 -1.32
N GLY A 119 5.60 -8.54 -1.95
CA GLY A 119 5.44 -8.68 -3.40
C GLY A 119 5.02 -7.39 -4.13
N GLY A 120 4.59 -6.33 -3.43
CA GLY A 120 4.07 -5.10 -4.04
C GLY A 120 5.12 -4.08 -4.51
N LYS A 121 6.42 -4.31 -4.28
CA LYS A 121 7.46 -3.64 -5.06
C LYS A 121 7.77 -4.55 -6.23
N ASP A 122 7.21 -4.27 -7.40
CA ASP A 122 7.68 -4.85 -8.65
C ASP A 122 9.22 -4.87 -8.66
N PRO A 123 9.87 -6.03 -8.57
CA PRO A 123 11.33 -6.13 -8.67
C PRO A 123 11.82 -5.64 -10.05
N GLN A 124 10.89 -5.52 -10.99
CA GLN A 124 11.11 -5.18 -12.39
C GLN A 124 11.25 -3.69 -12.65
N ASN A 125 10.84 -2.76 -11.78
CA ASN A 125 10.96 -1.33 -12.11
C ASN A 125 11.65 -0.45 -11.07
N ASP A 126 12.44 -1.05 -10.17
CA ASP A 126 13.31 -0.29 -9.27
C ASP A 126 14.65 0.02 -9.96
N LEU A 127 14.61 0.68 -11.12
CA LEU A 127 15.79 1.25 -11.79
C LEU A 127 16.42 2.36 -10.93
N ASN A 128 15.67 2.90 -9.97
CA ASN A 128 16.11 3.98 -9.09
C ASN A 128 16.45 3.52 -7.65
N SER A 129 16.54 2.20 -7.46
CA SER A 129 16.90 1.60 -6.18
C SER A 129 18.26 2.12 -5.71
N PRO A 130 18.44 2.47 -4.43
CA PRO A 130 19.77 2.78 -3.87
C PRO A 130 20.80 1.70 -4.21
N ARG A 131 20.35 0.43 -4.24
CA ARG A 131 21.17 -0.71 -4.62
C ARG A 131 21.61 -0.70 -6.08
N VAL A 132 20.75 -0.28 -7.01
CA VAL A 132 21.09 -0.14 -8.44
C VAL A 132 22.12 0.97 -8.64
N ARG A 133 21.90 2.12 -8.00
CA ARG A 133 22.82 3.26 -8.04
C ARG A 133 24.19 2.90 -7.47
N ALA A 134 24.23 2.19 -6.33
CA ALA A 134 25.47 1.70 -5.74
C ALA A 134 26.22 0.73 -6.67
N ALA A 135 25.51 -0.19 -7.34
CA ALA A 135 26.11 -1.14 -8.29
C ALA A 135 26.68 -0.44 -9.54
N GLU A 136 25.96 0.52 -10.11
CA GLU A 136 26.40 1.29 -11.27
C GLU A 136 27.61 2.17 -10.96
N LYS A 137 27.58 2.84 -9.80
CA LYS A 137 28.70 3.62 -9.28
C LYS A 137 29.93 2.73 -9.08
N LEU A 138 29.76 1.57 -8.44
CA LEU A 138 30.85 0.61 -8.25
C LEU A 138 31.46 0.14 -9.57
N LEU A 139 30.65 -0.24 -10.56
CA LEU A 139 31.15 -0.67 -11.87
C LEU A 139 31.90 0.44 -12.60
N SER A 140 31.36 1.67 -12.57
CA SER A 140 32.01 2.84 -13.17
C SER A 140 33.34 3.16 -12.49
N GLU A 141 33.41 3.04 -11.18
CA GLU A 141 34.63 3.35 -10.41
C GLU A 141 35.70 2.27 -10.58
N LEU A 142 35.31 1.00 -10.65
CA LEU A 142 36.24 -0.10 -10.98
C LEU A 142 36.84 0.06 -12.38
N ASP A 143 36.03 0.43 -13.37
CA ASP A 143 36.51 0.70 -14.73
C ASP A 143 37.47 1.92 -14.74
N ALA A 144 37.09 3.02 -14.06
CA ALA A 144 37.96 4.20 -13.93
C ALA A 144 39.32 3.87 -13.29
N ILE A 145 39.34 2.99 -12.26
CA ILE A 145 40.58 2.52 -11.61
C ILE A 145 41.43 1.65 -12.56
N ASP A 146 40.80 0.86 -13.43
CA ASP A 146 41.49 -0.01 -14.38
C ASP A 146 42.05 0.76 -15.59
N GLN A 147 41.35 1.79 -16.07
CA GLN A 147 41.82 2.67 -17.15
C GLN A 147 42.93 3.63 -16.70
N ASN A 148 43.09 3.87 -15.40
CA ASN A 148 44.12 4.76 -14.89
C ASN A 148 45.51 4.10 -14.95
N VAL A 149 46.32 4.56 -15.91
CA VAL A 149 47.69 4.10 -16.18
C VAL A 149 48.72 4.63 -15.18
N ASP A 150 48.44 5.73 -14.49
CA ASP A 150 49.35 6.36 -13.54
C ASP A 150 49.36 5.64 -12.16
N LEU A 151 48.31 4.88 -11.86
CA LEU A 151 48.21 4.10 -10.63
C LEU A 151 49.13 2.87 -10.66
N LYS A 152 50.00 2.75 -9.66
CA LYS A 152 50.78 1.52 -9.42
C LYS A 152 49.86 0.37 -9.02
N SER A 153 50.30 -0.87 -9.28
CA SER A 153 49.54 -2.10 -8.96
C SER A 153 49.05 -2.19 -7.50
N LYS A 154 49.84 -1.69 -6.55
CA LYS A 154 49.45 -1.66 -5.13
C LYS A 154 48.31 -0.68 -4.88
N ASP A 155 48.40 0.52 -5.44
CA ASP A 155 47.40 1.58 -5.27
C ASP A 155 46.09 1.21 -5.95
N ARG A 156 46.17 0.61 -7.14
CA ARG A 156 45.02 0.05 -7.86
C ARG A 156 44.23 -0.95 -7.01
N ARG A 157 44.92 -1.91 -6.38
CA ARG A 157 44.28 -2.89 -5.47
C ARG A 157 43.65 -2.24 -4.24
N SER A 158 44.32 -1.24 -3.66
CA SER A 158 43.77 -0.49 -2.52
C SER A 158 42.51 0.28 -2.90
N ALA A 159 42.52 0.97 -4.04
CA ALA A 159 41.37 1.71 -4.56
C ALA A 159 40.17 0.78 -4.82
N LYS A 160 40.39 -0.37 -5.47
CA LYS A 160 39.33 -1.38 -5.69
C LYS A 160 38.67 -1.85 -4.38
N ARG A 161 39.47 -2.14 -3.35
CA ARG A 161 38.95 -2.54 -2.03
C ARG A 161 38.12 -1.44 -1.37
N LYS A 162 38.56 -0.18 -1.48
CA LYS A 162 37.81 0.97 -0.95
C LYS A 162 36.47 1.15 -1.67
N ALA A 163 36.46 1.06 -3.00
CA ALA A 163 35.23 1.13 -3.78
C ALA A 163 34.24 0.02 -3.39
N LEU A 164 34.71 -1.22 -3.23
CA LEU A 164 33.90 -2.35 -2.76
C LEU A 164 33.31 -2.11 -1.37
N ALA A 165 34.09 -1.57 -0.42
CA ALA A 165 33.63 -1.28 0.93
C ALA A 165 32.54 -0.20 0.94
N ILE A 166 32.73 0.90 0.20
CA ILE A 166 31.74 1.98 0.08
C ILE A 166 30.43 1.45 -0.53
N ALA A 167 30.51 0.67 -1.61
CA ALA A 167 29.33 0.09 -2.24
C ALA A 167 28.59 -0.88 -1.31
N ALA A 168 29.32 -1.58 -0.43
CA ALA A 168 28.71 -2.46 0.56
C ALA A 168 27.94 -1.69 1.64
N GLU A 169 28.50 -0.58 2.12
CA GLU A 169 27.82 0.32 3.05
C GLU A 169 26.54 0.94 2.44
N GLU A 170 26.60 1.35 1.16
CA GLU A 170 25.45 1.96 0.46
C GLU A 170 24.33 0.95 0.13
N SER A 171 24.68 -0.30 -0.19
CA SER A 171 23.74 -1.30 -0.72
C SER A 171 23.27 -2.34 0.30
N GLY A 172 24.00 -2.51 1.40
CA GLY A 172 23.83 -3.57 2.38
C GLY A 172 24.20 -4.97 1.87
N LEU A 173 24.92 -5.07 0.74
CA LEU A 173 25.42 -6.33 0.16
C LEU A 173 26.93 -6.28 0.03
N GLU A 174 27.60 -7.42 0.08
CA GLU A 174 29.03 -7.47 -0.24
C GLU A 174 29.27 -7.02 -1.69
N GLY A 175 30.37 -6.30 -1.95
CA GLY A 175 30.60 -5.67 -3.26
C GLY A 175 30.59 -6.64 -4.44
N GLU A 176 31.09 -7.86 -4.27
CA GLU A 176 31.03 -8.91 -5.30
C GLU A 176 29.59 -9.41 -5.53
N GLN A 177 28.87 -9.68 -4.44
CA GLN A 177 27.45 -10.08 -4.47
C GLN A 177 26.57 -9.02 -5.14
N LEU A 178 26.89 -7.73 -4.94
CA LEU A 178 26.19 -6.61 -5.55
C LEU A 178 26.33 -6.61 -7.08
N ILE A 179 27.54 -6.88 -7.59
CA ILE A 179 27.81 -6.96 -9.03
C ILE A 179 27.06 -8.14 -9.66
N ASP A 180 27.13 -9.32 -9.04
CA ASP A 180 26.43 -10.51 -9.53
C ASP A 180 24.92 -10.31 -9.55
N TRP A 181 24.37 -9.75 -8.47
CA TRP A 181 22.97 -9.37 -8.38
C TRP A 181 22.56 -8.42 -9.51
N TYR A 182 23.36 -7.37 -9.76
CA TYR A 182 23.07 -6.39 -10.81
C TYR A 182 23.11 -7.02 -12.21
N ASN A 183 24.09 -7.87 -12.48
CA ASN A 183 24.20 -8.60 -13.75
C ASN A 183 23.01 -9.55 -13.97
N GLN A 184 22.58 -10.26 -12.93
CA GLN A 184 21.40 -11.12 -13.00
C GLN A 184 20.12 -10.30 -13.27
N LYS A 185 19.96 -9.16 -12.59
CA LYS A 185 18.85 -8.23 -12.82
C LYS A 185 18.85 -7.69 -14.26
N LYS A 186 20.01 -7.32 -14.80
CA LYS A 186 20.17 -6.83 -16.18
C LYS A 186 19.85 -7.89 -17.23
N LYS A 187 20.19 -9.16 -16.98
CA LYS A 187 19.84 -10.31 -17.85
C LYS A 187 18.32 -10.52 -17.91
N ARG A 188 17.64 -10.45 -16.77
CA ARG A 188 16.17 -10.59 -16.68
C ARG A 188 15.41 -9.49 -17.42
N HIS A 189 15.99 -8.30 -17.53
CA HIS A 189 15.39 -7.16 -18.24
C HIS A 189 15.55 -7.20 -19.77
N LYS A 190 16.47 -8.04 -20.27
CA LYS A 190 16.74 -8.17 -21.72
C LYS A 190 15.95 -9.30 -22.38
N GLN A 191 15.24 -10.12 -21.59
CA GLN A 191 14.36 -11.21 -22.06
C GLN A 191 12.92 -10.71 -22.15
#